data_AF-A0A8S9Q3Z6-F1
#
_entry.id   AF-A0A8S9Q3Z6-F1
#
_cell.length_a   1.000
_cell.length_b   1.000
_cell.length_c   1.000
_cell.angle_alpha   90.00
_cell.angle_beta   90.00
_cell.angle_gamma   90.00
#
_symmetry.space_group_name_H-M   'P 1'
#
loop_
_entity.id
_entity.type
_entity.pdbx_description
1 polymer ?
#
loop_
_entity_poly.entity_id
_entity_poly.type
_entity_poly.pdbx_seq_one_letter_code
_entity_poly.pdbx_strand_id
1 'polypeptide(L)'
;MASRRVLSSLLRSSSGRSAAKFGSRNARLPSPSPARRAAPFGDLLGRVAEYSTSSPANSAAPAKDEGKKKTYDYGGKGAIGKVCQVIGAIVDVRFEDQEGLPPIMTSLEVQDHPTRLVLEVSHHLGQNVVRTIAMDGTEGLVRGRRVLNTGEEHYNTARGVQKVLQNYKNLQDIIAILGMDELSEDDKLTVARARKIQRFLSQPFHVAEIFTGAPGKYVDLKENINSFQGLLDGKYDDLPEQSFYMVGGIDEVVAKAEKISKEAAA
;
A
#
# COMPACT_ATOMS: atom_id res chain seq x y z
N MET A 1 40.03 -35.60 30.35
CA MET A 1 39.77 -34.39 29.56
C MET A 1 40.97 -34.11 28.65
N ALA A 2 40.65 -33.97 27.37
CA ALA A 2 41.39 -33.61 26.15
C ALA A 2 42.92 -33.40 26.17
N SER A 3 43.53 -34.10 25.21
CA SER A 3 44.95 -34.22 24.85
C SER A 3 45.48 -33.03 24.04
N ARG A 4 46.72 -32.62 24.33
CA ARG A 4 47.61 -31.83 23.46
C ARG A 4 48.46 -32.78 22.61
N ARG A 5 48.45 -32.66 21.27
CA ARG A 5 49.51 -33.14 20.35
C ARG A 5 49.60 -32.19 19.13
N VAL A 6 50.71 -31.44 18.96
CA VAL A 6 51.89 -31.70 18.09
C VAL A 6 51.58 -31.28 16.63
N LEU A 7 52.02 -30.09 16.17
CA LEU A 7 53.34 -29.71 15.60
C LEU A 7 53.52 -30.02 14.10
N SER A 8 53.98 -28.99 13.38
CA SER A 8 54.83 -29.01 12.18
C SER A 8 54.19 -29.50 10.87
N SER A 9 54.59 -29.11 9.66
CA SER A 9 55.39 -28.05 9.05
C SER A 9 55.55 -28.50 7.60
N LEU A 10 55.53 -27.61 6.61
CA LEU A 10 56.29 -27.68 5.34
C LEU A 10 55.80 -26.49 4.49
N LEU A 11 56.47 -25.33 4.45
CA LEU A 11 57.71 -25.03 3.69
C LEU A 11 57.59 -25.46 2.22
N ARG A 12 57.94 -24.68 1.20
CA ARG A 12 58.40 -23.29 1.05
C ARG A 12 58.62 -23.11 -0.46
N SER A 13 58.48 -21.87 -0.94
CA SER A 13 59.31 -21.31 -2.03
C SER A 13 59.04 -21.85 -3.46
N SER A 14 59.29 -21.17 -4.57
CA SER A 14 59.99 -19.92 -4.84
C SER A 14 59.67 -19.48 -6.29
N SER A 15 59.71 -18.16 -6.50
CA SER A 15 60.15 -17.44 -7.71
C SER A 15 60.08 -18.07 -9.10
N GLY A 16 59.47 -17.33 -10.04
CA GLY A 16 59.80 -17.43 -11.46
C GLY A 16 59.08 -16.39 -12.32
N ARG A 17 59.74 -15.24 -12.55
CA ARG A 17 59.37 -14.24 -13.57
C ARG A 17 59.53 -14.85 -14.97
N SER A 18 58.68 -14.47 -15.94
CA SER A 18 59.14 -13.88 -17.21
C SER A 18 57.97 -13.43 -18.09
N ALA A 19 58.17 -12.31 -18.80
CA ALA A 19 57.27 -11.70 -19.76
C ALA A 19 57.71 -12.03 -21.20
N ALA A 20 56.78 -12.13 -22.15
CA ALA A 20 57.03 -11.81 -23.56
C ALA A 20 55.73 -11.61 -24.35
N LYS A 21 55.70 -10.51 -25.12
CA LYS A 21 54.72 -10.10 -26.14
C LYS A 21 54.92 -10.90 -27.45
N PHE A 22 53.86 -11.14 -28.21
CA PHE A 22 53.72 -11.19 -29.69
C PHE A 22 52.23 -11.52 -29.95
N GLY A 23 51.41 -10.92 -30.82
CA GLY A 23 51.62 -10.13 -32.01
C GLY A 23 50.91 -10.78 -33.21
N SER A 24 49.68 -10.32 -33.53
CA SER A 24 49.07 -10.22 -34.88
C SER A 24 48.46 -11.45 -35.64
N ARG A 25 47.16 -11.25 -36.01
CA ARG A 25 46.42 -11.58 -37.26
C ARG A 25 45.65 -12.92 -37.44
N ASN A 26 44.32 -12.75 -37.46
CA ASN A 26 43.23 -13.35 -38.26
C ASN A 26 43.46 -14.59 -39.15
N ALA A 27 42.57 -15.60 -39.02
CA ALA A 27 41.66 -16.06 -40.10
C ALA A 27 40.62 -17.07 -39.56
N ARG A 28 39.41 -17.04 -40.14
CA ARG A 28 38.15 -17.66 -39.69
C ARG A 28 37.88 -18.96 -40.44
N LEU A 29 37.25 -19.96 -39.80
CA LEU A 29 36.48 -21.02 -40.46
C LEU A 29 35.12 -21.20 -39.75
N PRO A 30 34.01 -21.38 -40.48
CA PRO A 30 32.67 -21.43 -39.91
C PRO A 30 32.31 -22.84 -39.39
N SER A 31 31.64 -22.93 -38.24
CA SER A 31 31.04 -24.17 -37.76
C SER A 31 29.60 -24.34 -38.27
N PRO A 32 29.16 -25.56 -38.60
CA PRO A 32 27.80 -25.82 -39.07
C PRO A 32 26.80 -25.84 -37.89
N SER A 33 25.61 -25.29 -38.13
CA SER A 33 24.47 -25.33 -37.19
C SER A 33 23.95 -26.76 -37.01
N PRO A 34 23.67 -27.24 -35.79
CA PRO A 34 23.01 -28.52 -35.63
C PRO A 34 21.50 -28.39 -35.81
N ALA A 35 20.96 -29.33 -36.58
CA ALA A 35 19.53 -29.51 -36.86
C ALA A 35 18.71 -29.82 -35.59
N ARG A 36 17.51 -29.26 -35.55
CA ARG A 36 16.45 -29.53 -34.57
C ARG A 36 16.16 -31.03 -34.46
N ARG A 37 16.25 -31.58 -33.25
CA ARG A 37 15.48 -32.75 -32.81
C ARG A 37 14.44 -32.29 -31.80
N ALA A 38 13.17 -32.53 -32.12
CA ALA A 38 12.05 -32.29 -31.23
C ALA A 38 12.02 -33.37 -30.12
N ALA A 39 11.97 -32.94 -28.86
CA ALA A 39 11.58 -33.77 -27.74
C ALA A 39 10.25 -33.23 -27.20
N PRO A 40 9.20 -34.06 -27.05
CA PRO A 40 7.98 -33.64 -26.37
C PRO A 40 8.28 -33.62 -24.86
N PHE A 41 7.70 -32.68 -24.11
CA PHE A 41 7.92 -32.42 -22.67
C PHE A 41 9.11 -31.51 -22.29
N GLY A 42 9.33 -30.42 -23.03
CA GLY A 42 10.28 -29.37 -22.66
C GLY A 42 9.81 -27.91 -22.85
N ASP A 43 8.54 -27.67 -23.20
CA ASP A 43 8.07 -26.37 -23.70
C ASP A 43 7.42 -25.43 -22.66
N LEU A 44 7.66 -25.64 -21.36
CA LEU A 44 7.13 -24.75 -20.32
C LEU A 44 8.14 -23.73 -19.77
N LEU A 45 9.45 -23.96 -19.94
CA LEU A 45 10.50 -23.08 -19.39
C LEU A 45 10.97 -22.00 -20.39
N GLY A 46 10.76 -22.20 -21.70
CA GLY A 46 11.13 -21.23 -22.74
C GLY A 46 10.17 -20.05 -22.86
N ARG A 47 8.86 -20.25 -22.61
CA ARG A 47 7.83 -19.21 -22.73
C ARG A 47 7.87 -18.15 -21.63
N VAL A 48 8.54 -18.45 -20.50
CA VAL A 48 8.71 -17.49 -19.40
C VAL A 48 9.84 -16.49 -19.70
N ALA A 49 10.82 -16.87 -20.54
CA ALA A 49 11.96 -16.02 -20.86
C ALA A 49 11.67 -14.96 -21.96
N GLU A 50 10.70 -15.19 -22.84
CA GLU A 50 10.32 -14.24 -23.92
C GLU A 50 9.37 -13.12 -23.45
N TYR A 51 8.77 -13.26 -22.26
CA TYR A 51 7.89 -12.24 -21.68
C TYR A 51 8.64 -11.10 -20.97
N SER A 52 9.95 -11.24 -20.75
CA SER A 52 10.77 -10.21 -20.07
C SER A 52 11.40 -9.17 -21.00
N THR A 53 11.24 -9.30 -22.32
CA THR A 53 11.84 -8.34 -23.29
C THR A 53 10.88 -7.80 -24.34
N SER A 54 9.64 -8.26 -24.40
CA SER A 54 8.58 -7.63 -25.20
C SER A 54 7.84 -6.56 -24.38
N SER A 55 8.58 -5.50 -24.02
CA SER A 55 7.96 -4.24 -23.63
C SER A 55 7.19 -3.72 -24.84
N PRO A 56 5.86 -3.51 -24.80
CA PRO A 56 5.16 -2.84 -25.87
C PRO A 56 5.63 -1.38 -25.89
N ALA A 57 6.62 -1.10 -26.73
CA ALA A 57 7.00 0.25 -27.12
C ALA A 57 5.90 0.87 -28.01
N ASN A 58 4.74 1.12 -27.41
CA ASN A 58 3.66 2.05 -27.79
C ASN A 58 2.37 1.68 -27.05
N SER A 59 2.38 1.75 -25.72
CA SER A 59 1.22 2.30 -25.04
C SER A 59 1.60 3.73 -24.68
N ALA A 60 0.92 4.69 -25.29
CA ALA A 60 0.99 6.07 -24.83
C ALA A 60 0.72 6.02 -23.32
N ALA A 61 1.67 6.51 -22.51
CA ALA A 61 1.40 6.81 -21.13
C ALA A 61 0.08 7.59 -21.10
N PRO A 62 -0.88 7.23 -20.22
CA PRO A 62 -2.16 7.91 -20.17
C PRO A 62 -1.88 9.41 -20.12
N ALA A 63 -2.63 10.17 -20.92
CA ALA A 63 -2.57 11.63 -20.90
C ALA A 63 -2.52 12.05 -19.44
N LYS A 64 -1.45 12.76 -19.07
CA LYS A 64 -1.31 13.34 -17.74
C LYS A 64 -2.61 14.08 -17.50
N ASP A 65 -3.47 13.56 -16.63
CA ASP A 65 -4.38 14.44 -15.90
C ASP A 65 -3.41 15.43 -15.28
N GLU A 66 -3.37 16.65 -15.83
CA GLU A 66 -2.53 17.73 -15.34
C GLU A 66 -3.02 17.99 -13.93
N GLY A 67 -2.44 17.23 -13.00
CA GLY A 67 -2.90 17.13 -11.64
C GLY A 67 -2.75 18.48 -11.01
N LYS A 68 -3.79 19.31 -11.12
CA LYS A 68 -4.11 20.32 -10.12
C LYS A 68 -3.84 19.63 -8.80
N LYS A 69 -2.96 20.22 -7.99
CA LYS A 69 -2.73 19.78 -6.62
C LYS A 69 -4.10 19.59 -5.97
N LYS A 70 -4.58 18.35 -5.90
CA LYS A 70 -5.79 18.02 -5.13
C LYS A 70 -5.34 17.97 -3.68
N THR A 71 -5.00 19.15 -3.15
CA THR A 71 -4.95 19.35 -1.71
C THR A 71 -6.39 19.31 -1.25
N TYR A 72 -6.73 18.32 -0.44
CA TYR A 72 -8.07 18.26 0.12
C TYR A 72 -8.12 19.32 1.19
N ASP A 73 -8.85 20.41 0.93
CA ASP A 73 -9.21 21.37 1.98
C ASP A 73 -10.21 20.67 2.91
N TYR A 74 -9.64 19.90 3.82
CA TYR A 74 -10.37 19.38 4.95
C TYR A 74 -10.53 20.55 5.90
N GLY A 75 -11.71 21.18 5.85
CA GLY A 75 -12.13 22.30 6.70
C GLY A 75 -12.27 21.94 8.19
N GLY A 76 -11.49 20.96 8.67
CA GLY A 76 -11.27 20.81 10.10
C GLY A 76 -10.73 22.12 10.64
N LYS A 77 -11.16 22.51 11.83
CA LYS A 77 -10.60 23.63 12.61
C LYS A 77 -9.15 23.33 13.06
N GLY A 78 -8.37 22.66 12.23
CA GLY A 78 -7.10 22.05 12.57
C GLY A 78 -6.00 23.10 12.69
N ALA A 79 -5.29 23.06 13.81
CA ALA A 79 -4.09 23.85 13.99
C ALA A 79 -3.06 23.56 12.89
N ILE A 80 -2.32 24.59 12.50
CA ILE A 80 -1.23 24.49 11.53
C ILE A 80 0.06 24.17 12.29
N GLY A 81 0.68 23.05 11.96
CA GLY A 81 2.02 22.68 12.41
C GLY A 81 3.11 23.17 11.46
N LYS A 82 4.35 23.14 11.92
CA LYS A 82 5.56 23.43 11.12
C LYS A 82 6.55 22.27 11.21
N VAL A 83 7.13 21.88 10.08
CA VAL A 83 8.18 20.85 10.05
C VAL A 83 9.39 21.32 10.83
N CYS A 84 9.84 20.53 11.81
CA CYS A 84 11.03 20.78 12.61
C CYS A 84 12.24 20.03 12.08
N GLN A 85 12.03 18.78 11.68
CA GLN A 85 13.10 17.89 11.26
C GLN A 85 12.59 16.87 10.26
N VAL A 86 13.45 16.49 9.32
CA VAL A 86 13.19 15.45 8.32
C VAL A 86 14.37 14.48 8.40
N ILE A 87 14.08 13.20 8.69
CA ILE A 87 15.05 12.10 8.76
C ILE A 87 14.48 10.93 7.94
N GLY A 88 14.78 10.90 6.64
CA GLY A 88 14.17 9.93 5.73
C GLY A 88 12.65 10.05 5.74
N ALA A 89 11.95 8.95 6.05
CA ALA A 89 10.48 8.93 6.17
C ALA A 89 9.97 9.53 7.50
N ILE A 90 10.84 9.77 8.49
CA ILE A 90 10.44 10.33 9.78
C ILE A 90 10.46 11.85 9.69
N VAL A 91 9.32 12.47 9.96
CA VAL A 91 9.17 13.93 9.95
C VAL A 91 8.66 14.37 11.32
N ASP A 92 9.41 15.23 12.00
CA ASP A 92 8.95 15.81 13.26
C ASP A 92 8.25 17.14 12.98
N VAL A 93 7.03 17.32 13.49
CA VAL A 93 6.18 18.50 13.27
C VAL A 93 5.87 19.14 14.61
N ARG A 94 6.07 20.46 14.73
CA ARG A 94 5.70 21.24 15.93
C ARG A 94 4.42 22.00 15.71
N PHE A 95 3.55 21.98 16.70
CA PHE A 95 2.35 22.80 16.81
C PHE A 95 2.60 23.94 17.82
N GLU A 96 2.00 25.10 17.58
CA GLU A 96 2.20 26.27 18.44
C GLU A 96 1.42 26.11 19.76
N ASP A 97 0.16 25.68 19.67
CA ASP A 97 -0.73 25.52 20.82
C ASP A 97 -0.92 24.05 21.24
N GLN A 98 -1.11 23.81 22.54
CA GLN A 98 -1.43 22.47 23.06
C GLN A 98 -2.79 21.96 22.57
N GLU A 99 -3.79 22.83 22.44
CA GLU A 99 -5.10 22.48 21.86
C GLU A 99 -4.99 22.07 20.38
N GLY A 100 -3.93 22.51 19.70
CA GLY A 100 -3.64 22.16 18.33
C GLY A 100 -2.88 20.84 18.15
N LEU A 101 -2.47 20.18 19.24
CA LEU A 101 -1.63 18.99 19.19
C LEU A 101 -2.47 17.76 18.79
N PRO A 102 -2.26 17.18 17.60
CA PRO A 102 -3.06 16.06 17.12
C PRO A 102 -2.78 14.76 17.90
N PRO A 103 -3.80 13.91 18.15
CA PRO A 103 -3.58 12.60 18.77
C PRO A 103 -2.79 11.66 17.85
N ILE A 104 -2.24 10.59 18.42
CA ILE A 104 -1.56 9.52 17.67
C ILE A 104 -2.54 8.87 16.69
N MET A 105 -2.06 8.57 15.48
CA MET A 105 -2.78 8.10 14.29
C MET A 105 -3.58 9.16 13.53
N THR A 106 -3.42 10.43 13.88
CA THR A 106 -3.94 11.52 13.06
C THR A 106 -3.09 11.69 11.81
N SER A 107 -3.72 11.88 10.65
CA SER A 107 -3.02 12.28 9.43
C SER A 107 -2.84 13.79 9.37
N LEU A 108 -1.73 14.21 8.79
CA LEU A 108 -1.39 15.59 8.52
C LEU A 108 -1.05 15.76 7.05
N GLU A 109 -1.42 16.89 6.45
CA GLU A 109 -1.15 17.19 5.05
C GLU A 109 -0.14 18.33 4.91
N VAL A 110 0.96 18.07 4.21
CA VAL A 110 1.99 19.08 3.95
C VAL A 110 1.46 20.09 2.94
N GLN A 111 1.42 21.36 3.34
CA GLN A 111 0.96 22.45 2.49
C GLN A 111 2.04 22.83 1.47
N ASP A 112 1.60 23.27 0.28
CA ASP A 112 2.48 23.81 -0.76
C ASP A 112 3.56 22.83 -1.27
N HIS A 113 3.37 21.52 -1.08
CA HIS A 113 4.25 20.47 -1.62
C HIS A 113 3.93 20.17 -3.11
N PRO A 114 4.89 19.78 -3.97
CA PRO A 114 4.64 19.49 -5.39
C PRO A 114 3.63 18.35 -5.59
N THR A 115 3.79 17.28 -4.82
CA THR A 115 2.86 16.15 -4.71
C THR A 115 2.10 16.24 -3.39
N ARG A 116 0.92 15.62 -3.29
CA ARG A 116 0.22 15.51 -2.01
C ARG A 116 1.02 14.60 -1.09
N LEU A 117 1.59 15.17 -0.03
CA LEU A 117 2.35 14.43 0.98
C LEU A 117 1.57 14.37 2.28
N VAL A 118 1.24 13.15 2.70
CA VAL A 118 0.53 12.86 3.97
C VAL A 118 1.54 12.32 4.98
N LEU A 119 1.43 12.80 6.22
CA LEU A 119 2.21 12.37 7.36
C LEU A 119 1.27 11.76 8.40
N GLU A 120 1.57 10.57 8.93
CA GLU A 120 0.81 9.96 10.02
C GLU A 120 1.50 10.22 11.36
N VAL A 121 0.79 10.78 12.34
CA VAL A 121 1.29 10.95 13.70
C VAL A 121 1.51 9.59 14.35
N SER A 122 2.76 9.26 14.70
CA SER A 122 3.10 7.99 15.34
C SER A 122 3.36 8.15 16.84
N HIS A 123 4.02 9.22 17.27
CA HIS A 123 4.37 9.43 18.68
C HIS A 123 4.38 10.92 19.05
N HIS A 124 4.12 11.23 20.32
CA HIS A 124 4.36 12.56 20.88
C HIS A 124 5.78 12.60 21.47
N LEU A 125 6.55 13.65 21.14
CA LEU A 125 7.92 13.84 21.65
C LEU A 125 7.97 14.83 22.84
N GLY A 126 6.84 15.45 23.17
CA GLY A 126 6.77 16.58 24.12
C GLY A 126 7.02 17.92 23.44
N GLN A 127 6.89 19.02 24.19
CA GLN A 127 7.10 20.40 23.69
C GLN A 127 6.25 20.73 22.43
N ASN A 128 5.02 20.22 22.39
CA ASN A 128 4.09 20.32 21.25
C ASN A 128 4.67 19.78 19.93
N VAL A 129 5.62 18.84 20.00
CA VAL A 129 6.20 18.16 18.84
C VAL A 129 5.63 16.75 18.73
N VAL A 130 5.20 16.41 17.53
CA VAL A 130 4.82 15.06 17.15
C VAL A 130 5.81 14.49 16.14
N ARG A 131 6.14 13.21 16.32
CA ARG A 131 6.85 12.42 15.33
C ARG A 131 5.85 11.79 14.39
N THR A 132 6.07 11.99 13.10
CA THR A 132 5.22 11.49 12.04
C THR A 132 6.00 10.60 11.08
N ILE A 133 5.29 9.69 10.41
CA ILE A 133 5.81 8.86 9.31
C ILE A 133 5.18 9.35 8.01
N ALA A 134 6.01 9.66 7.03
CA ALA A 134 5.56 10.06 5.70
C ALA A 134 5.04 8.84 4.92
N MET A 135 3.87 9.02 4.28
CA MET A 135 3.25 7.98 3.47
C MET A 135 3.83 7.87 2.05
N ASP A 136 4.63 8.86 1.66
CA ASP A 136 5.31 8.93 0.38
C ASP A 136 6.70 9.59 0.58
N GLY A 137 7.47 9.69 -0.49
CA GLY A 137 8.79 10.33 -0.49
C GLY A 137 8.79 11.73 0.11
N THR A 138 9.83 12.03 0.90
CA THR A 138 10.02 13.33 1.58
C THR A 138 10.96 14.26 0.81
N GLU A 139 11.21 13.98 -0.47
CA GLU A 139 12.10 14.78 -1.31
C GLU A 139 11.58 16.22 -1.44
N GLY A 140 12.44 17.20 -1.12
CA GLY A 140 12.07 18.61 -1.17
C GLY A 140 11.26 19.10 0.04
N LEU A 141 10.98 18.24 1.02
CA LEU A 141 10.44 18.65 2.31
C LEU A 141 11.52 19.35 3.13
N VAL A 142 11.21 20.56 3.61
CA VAL A 142 12.14 21.40 4.35
C VAL A 142 11.53 21.85 5.67
N ARG A 143 12.41 22.21 6.62
CA ARG A 143 12.00 22.77 7.90
C ARG A 143 11.21 24.07 7.71
N GLY A 144 10.30 24.36 8.62
CA GLY A 144 9.40 25.51 8.58
C GLY A 144 8.21 25.36 7.63
N ARG A 145 8.18 24.30 6.80
CA ARG A 145 7.02 24.02 5.93
C ARG A 145 5.76 23.81 6.78
N ARG A 146 4.66 24.42 6.35
CA ARG A 146 3.36 24.30 7.03
C ARG A 146 2.76 22.92 6.80
N VAL A 147 2.13 22.41 7.83
CA VAL A 147 1.48 21.10 7.86
C VAL A 147 0.08 21.29 8.46
N LEU A 148 -0.94 20.90 7.73
CA LEU A 148 -2.34 21.00 8.15
C LEU A 148 -2.74 19.73 8.88
N ASN A 149 -3.35 19.86 10.06
CA ASN A 149 -4.02 18.75 10.72
C ASN A 149 -5.35 18.43 10.01
N THR A 150 -5.54 17.17 9.59
CA THR A 150 -6.76 16.73 8.88
C THR A 150 -7.97 16.57 9.81
N GLY A 151 -7.90 16.99 11.06
CA GLY A 151 -9.05 17.14 11.94
C GLY A 151 -9.65 15.84 12.50
N GLU A 152 -10.69 16.03 13.31
CA GLU A 152 -11.22 15.00 14.21
C GLU A 152 -12.11 13.97 13.51
N GLU A 153 -12.92 14.38 12.53
CA GLU A 153 -13.85 13.44 11.88
C GLU A 153 -13.07 12.40 11.04
N HIS A 154 -12.07 12.81 10.25
CA HIS A 154 -11.20 11.86 9.56
C HIS A 154 -10.51 10.90 10.56
N TYR A 155 -10.04 11.43 11.69
CA TYR A 155 -9.42 10.64 12.76
C TYR A 155 -10.38 9.60 13.35
N ASN A 156 -11.56 10.05 13.77
CA ASN A 156 -12.57 9.22 14.43
C ASN A 156 -13.08 8.12 13.50
N THR A 157 -13.33 8.42 12.22
CA THR A 157 -13.75 7.42 11.24
C THR A 157 -12.66 6.37 11.01
N ALA A 158 -11.40 6.79 10.80
CA ALA A 158 -10.29 5.84 10.61
C ALA A 158 -10.06 4.95 11.84
N ARG A 159 -10.13 5.51 13.05
CA ARG A 159 -10.00 4.76 14.31
C ARG A 159 -11.17 3.81 14.54
N GLY A 160 -12.38 4.22 14.18
CA GLY A 160 -13.56 3.36 14.21
C GLY A 160 -13.40 2.15 13.31
N VAL A 161 -12.96 2.35 12.08
CA VAL A 161 -12.67 1.27 11.11
C VAL A 161 -11.61 0.31 11.66
N GLN A 162 -10.49 0.83 12.15
CA GLN A 162 -9.42 0.01 12.75
C GLN A 162 -9.92 -0.81 13.93
N LYS A 163 -10.73 -0.21 14.82
CA LYS A 163 -11.29 -0.89 15.99
C LYS A 163 -12.18 -2.06 15.57
N VAL A 164 -13.08 -1.86 14.61
CA VAL A 164 -13.96 -2.92 14.11
C VAL A 164 -13.16 -4.06 13.48
N LEU A 165 -12.16 -3.74 12.65
CA LEU A 165 -11.31 -4.74 12.02
C LEU A 165 -10.43 -5.50 13.02
N GLN A 166 -9.96 -4.85 14.08
CA GLN A 166 -9.20 -5.51 15.14
C GLN A 166 -10.09 -6.46 15.95
N ASN A 167 -11.30 -6.03 16.31
CA ASN A 167 -12.27 -6.89 16.98
C ASN A 167 -12.62 -8.11 16.13
N TYR A 168 -12.81 -7.92 14.81
CA TYR A 168 -13.05 -9.01 13.89
C TYR A 168 -11.90 -10.03 13.87
N LYS A 169 -10.64 -9.58 13.82
CA LYS A 169 -9.48 -10.48 13.91
C LYS A 169 -9.48 -11.31 15.19
N ASN A 170 -9.83 -10.70 16.33
CA ASN A 170 -9.91 -11.42 17.61
C ASN A 170 -11.01 -12.49 17.60
N LEU A 171 -12.11 -12.25 16.87
CA LEU A 171 -13.22 -13.19 16.73
C LEU A 171 -12.96 -14.30 15.70
N GLN A 172 -12.03 -14.12 14.76
CA GLN A 172 -11.76 -15.09 13.70
C GLN A 172 -11.32 -16.46 14.23
N ASP A 173 -10.49 -16.51 15.27
CA ASP A 173 -10.03 -17.77 15.86
C ASP A 173 -11.18 -18.54 16.52
N ILE A 174 -12.09 -17.82 17.18
CA ILE A 174 -13.30 -18.39 17.79
C ILE A 174 -14.21 -18.96 16.70
N ILE A 175 -14.45 -18.19 15.63
CA ILE A 175 -15.27 -18.60 14.48
C ILE A 175 -14.70 -19.86 13.82
N ALA A 176 -13.37 -19.96 13.72
CA ALA A 176 -12.71 -21.10 13.10
C ALA A 176 -12.84 -22.41 13.92
N ILE A 177 -12.96 -22.31 15.25
CA ILE A 177 -13.04 -23.48 16.15
C ILE A 177 -14.50 -23.85 16.45
N LEU A 178 -15.31 -22.87 16.85
CA LEU A 178 -16.67 -23.08 17.36
C LEU A 178 -17.76 -22.87 16.30
N GLY A 179 -17.49 -22.08 15.26
CA GLY A 179 -18.47 -21.65 14.26
C GLY A 179 -19.11 -20.30 14.60
N MET A 180 -19.86 -19.73 13.63
CA MET A 180 -20.49 -18.42 13.80
C MET A 180 -21.73 -18.43 14.69
N ASP A 181 -22.40 -19.56 14.83
CA ASP A 181 -23.67 -19.66 15.57
C ASP A 181 -23.48 -19.47 17.08
N GLU A 182 -22.27 -19.78 17.58
CA GLU A 182 -21.85 -19.67 18.98
C GLU A 182 -21.49 -18.25 19.42
N LEU A 183 -21.45 -17.30 18.48
CA LEU A 183 -21.19 -15.89 18.79
C LEU A 183 -22.42 -15.22 19.40
N SER A 184 -22.18 -14.20 20.24
CA SER A 184 -23.25 -13.30 20.67
C SER A 184 -23.82 -12.53 19.46
N GLU A 185 -25.06 -12.07 19.56
CA GLU A 185 -25.69 -11.29 18.46
C GLU A 185 -24.92 -10.00 18.16
N ASP A 186 -24.35 -9.36 19.18
CA ASP A 186 -23.50 -8.17 19.03
C ASP A 186 -22.19 -8.47 18.29
N ASP A 187 -21.59 -9.64 18.55
CA ASP A 187 -20.39 -10.10 17.84
C ASP A 187 -20.71 -10.47 16.39
N LYS A 188 -21.86 -11.08 16.12
CA LYS A 188 -22.34 -11.36 14.76
C LYS A 188 -22.50 -10.07 13.97
N LEU A 189 -23.08 -9.02 14.56
CA LEU A 189 -23.17 -7.70 13.95
C LEU A 189 -21.78 -7.10 13.68
N THR A 190 -20.85 -7.23 14.64
CA THR A 190 -19.47 -6.77 14.47
C THR A 190 -18.77 -7.47 13.31
N VAL A 191 -18.94 -8.78 13.18
CA VAL A 191 -18.41 -9.58 12.06
C VAL A 191 -19.03 -9.14 10.74
N ALA A 192 -20.35 -8.98 10.67
CA ALA A 192 -21.06 -8.55 9.46
C ALA A 192 -20.57 -7.18 8.98
N ARG A 193 -20.46 -6.19 9.89
CA ARG A 193 -19.91 -4.87 9.58
C ARG A 193 -18.45 -4.94 9.16
N ALA A 194 -17.63 -5.72 9.86
CA ALA A 194 -16.22 -5.87 9.51
C ALA A 194 -16.02 -6.47 8.11
N ARG A 195 -16.81 -7.47 7.72
CA ARG A 195 -16.77 -8.06 6.37
C ARG A 195 -17.16 -7.04 5.31
N LYS A 196 -18.21 -6.24 5.55
CA LYS A 196 -18.60 -5.14 4.65
C LYS A 196 -17.49 -4.11 4.51
N ILE A 197 -16.88 -3.67 5.61
CA ILE A 197 -15.74 -2.76 5.60
C ILE A 197 -14.57 -3.35 4.80
N GLN A 198 -14.22 -4.62 5.02
CA GLN A 198 -13.15 -5.28 4.25
C GLN A 198 -13.42 -5.33 2.75
N ARG A 199 -14.67 -5.54 2.35
CA ARG A 199 -15.07 -5.49 0.94
C ARG A 199 -15.08 -4.07 0.41
N PHE A 200 -15.55 -3.10 1.18
CA PHE A 200 -15.63 -1.70 0.77
C PHE A 200 -14.26 -1.02 0.62
N LEU A 201 -13.22 -1.56 1.29
CA LEU A 201 -11.83 -1.18 1.03
C LEU A 201 -11.31 -1.62 -0.35
N SER A 202 -12.05 -2.47 -1.09
CA SER A 202 -11.70 -2.84 -2.46
C SER A 202 -12.27 -1.83 -3.48
N GLN A 203 -11.46 -1.45 -4.45
CA GLN A 203 -11.81 -0.44 -5.44
C GLN A 203 -11.28 -0.84 -6.83
N PRO A 204 -12.06 -0.63 -7.91
CA PRO A 204 -11.55 -0.78 -9.26
C PRO A 204 -10.56 0.35 -9.58
N PHE A 205 -9.31 -0.03 -9.86
CA PHE A 205 -8.28 0.92 -10.28
C PHE A 205 -8.32 1.15 -11.78
N HIS A 206 -8.13 2.40 -12.22
CA HIS A 206 -8.08 2.77 -13.64
C HIS A 206 -6.99 1.99 -14.40
N VAL A 207 -5.83 1.80 -13.77
CA VAL A 207 -4.72 1.00 -14.34
C VAL A 207 -5.04 -0.49 -14.44
N ALA A 208 -6.06 -0.97 -13.72
CA ALA A 208 -6.44 -2.37 -13.67
C ALA A 208 -7.65 -2.71 -14.56
N GLU A 209 -8.23 -1.74 -15.26
CA GLU A 209 -9.42 -1.93 -16.11
C GLU A 209 -9.25 -3.05 -17.13
N ILE A 210 -8.05 -3.17 -17.71
CA ILE A 210 -7.72 -4.20 -18.72
C ILE A 210 -7.79 -5.61 -18.10
N PHE A 211 -7.52 -5.75 -16.81
CA PHE A 211 -7.54 -7.04 -16.10
C PHE A 211 -8.90 -7.33 -15.46
N THR A 212 -9.56 -6.31 -14.92
CA THR A 212 -10.82 -6.47 -14.17
C THR A 212 -12.06 -6.37 -15.07
N GLY A 213 -11.95 -5.75 -16.24
CA GLY A 213 -13.06 -5.41 -17.12
C GLY A 213 -14.00 -4.33 -16.56
N ALA A 214 -13.73 -3.83 -15.35
CA ALA A 214 -14.55 -2.83 -14.67
C ALA A 214 -13.86 -1.46 -14.72
N PRO A 215 -14.60 -0.38 -15.07
CA PRO A 215 -14.03 0.96 -15.16
C PRO A 215 -13.52 1.42 -13.79
N GLY A 216 -12.34 2.03 -13.79
CA GLY A 216 -11.70 2.60 -12.63
C GLY A 216 -12.54 3.72 -12.04
N LYS A 217 -12.51 3.81 -10.71
CA LYS A 217 -13.26 4.84 -9.97
C LYS A 217 -12.29 5.71 -9.20
N TYR A 218 -12.60 7.00 -9.12
CA TYR A 218 -11.95 7.94 -8.21
C TYR A 218 -12.97 8.37 -7.17
N VAL A 219 -12.66 8.20 -5.88
CA VAL A 219 -13.55 8.53 -4.78
C VAL A 219 -12.98 9.72 -4.05
N ASP A 220 -13.78 10.77 -3.88
CA ASP A 220 -13.35 11.96 -3.16
C ASP A 220 -13.25 11.68 -1.66
N LEU A 221 -12.28 12.31 -0.99
CA LEU A 221 -12.00 12.08 0.43
C LEU A 221 -13.22 12.34 1.33
N LYS A 222 -13.97 13.42 1.05
CA LYS A 222 -15.16 13.79 1.85
C LYS A 222 -16.25 12.73 1.76
N GLU A 223 -16.49 12.23 0.55
CA GLU A 223 -17.46 11.15 0.31
C GLU A 223 -17.00 9.85 0.98
N ASN A 224 -15.71 9.55 0.92
CA ASN A 224 -15.12 8.36 1.54
C ASN A 224 -15.35 8.36 3.07
N ILE A 225 -15.02 9.46 3.75
CA ILE A 225 -15.25 9.61 5.20
C ILE A 225 -16.73 9.40 5.54
N ASN A 226 -17.64 10.07 4.83
CA ASN A 226 -19.08 9.94 5.05
C ASN A 226 -19.57 8.50 4.85
N SER A 227 -19.04 7.81 3.84
CA SER A 227 -19.40 6.43 3.51
C SER A 227 -18.99 5.46 4.62
N PHE A 228 -17.74 5.55 5.10
CA PHE A 228 -17.26 4.73 6.21
C PHE A 228 -17.93 5.10 7.53
N GLN A 229 -18.24 6.38 7.76
CA GLN A 229 -18.97 6.80 8.95
C GLN A 229 -20.37 6.18 8.96
N GLY A 230 -21.09 6.20 7.83
CA GLY A 230 -22.39 5.53 7.74
C GLY A 230 -22.33 4.01 7.95
N LEU A 231 -21.24 3.36 7.52
CA LEU A 231 -20.98 1.94 7.82
C LEU A 231 -20.75 1.69 9.31
N LEU A 232 -19.99 2.55 9.99
CA LEU A 232 -19.75 2.44 11.43
C LEU A 232 -21.02 2.70 12.25
N ASP A 233 -21.84 3.65 11.81
CA ASP A 233 -23.13 4.01 12.41
C ASP A 233 -24.20 2.92 12.21
N GLY A 234 -23.97 1.94 11.31
CA GLY A 234 -24.92 0.87 11.00
C GLY A 234 -26.01 1.24 9.99
N LYS A 235 -25.88 2.35 9.26
CA LYS A 235 -26.88 2.80 8.25
C LYS A 235 -27.04 1.84 7.08
N TYR A 236 -26.07 0.96 6.88
CA TYR A 236 -26.01 0.02 5.75
C TYR A 236 -25.97 -1.45 6.21
N ASP A 237 -26.49 -1.73 7.41
CA ASP A 237 -26.54 -3.08 7.97
C ASP A 237 -27.47 -4.02 7.20
N ASP A 238 -28.51 -3.47 6.55
CA ASP A 238 -29.45 -4.26 5.73
C ASP A 238 -28.89 -4.63 4.35
N LEU A 239 -27.81 -3.98 3.90
CA LEU A 239 -27.25 -4.22 2.57
C LEU A 239 -26.43 -5.51 2.53
N PRO A 240 -26.48 -6.29 1.43
CA PRO A 240 -25.73 -7.53 1.29
C PRO A 240 -24.22 -7.26 1.17
N GLU A 241 -23.38 -8.12 1.77
CA GLU A 241 -21.92 -7.96 1.75
C GLU A 241 -21.33 -7.82 0.33
N GLN A 242 -21.92 -8.50 -0.65
CA GLN A 242 -21.46 -8.51 -2.05
C GLN A 242 -21.64 -7.15 -2.74
N SER A 243 -22.54 -6.30 -2.26
CA SER A 243 -22.74 -4.95 -2.80
C SER A 243 -21.56 -4.01 -2.52
N PHE A 244 -20.75 -4.30 -1.49
CA PHE A 244 -19.58 -3.51 -1.10
C PHE A 244 -18.31 -3.90 -1.85
N TYR A 245 -18.34 -4.93 -2.69
CA TYR A 245 -17.14 -5.40 -3.39
C TYR A 245 -16.93 -4.67 -4.73
N MET A 246 -15.73 -4.16 -4.98
CA MET A 246 -15.31 -3.51 -6.23
C MET A 246 -16.26 -2.38 -6.65
N VAL A 247 -16.40 -1.38 -5.79
CA VAL A 247 -17.23 -0.19 -5.98
C VAL A 247 -16.42 1.07 -5.69
N GLY A 248 -16.92 2.22 -6.14
CA GLY A 248 -16.39 3.52 -5.73
C GLY A 248 -16.99 4.00 -4.41
N GLY A 249 -18.05 4.78 -4.51
CA GLY A 249 -18.74 5.37 -3.37
C GLY A 249 -19.93 4.55 -2.85
N ILE A 250 -20.58 5.07 -1.80
CA ILE A 250 -21.72 4.40 -1.17
C ILE A 250 -22.97 4.38 -2.05
N ASP A 251 -23.13 5.37 -2.93
CA ASP A 251 -24.26 5.43 -3.87
C ASP A 251 -24.23 4.22 -4.83
N GLU A 252 -23.02 3.80 -5.25
CA GLU A 252 -22.84 2.61 -6.08
C GLU A 252 -23.14 1.32 -5.31
N VAL A 253 -22.84 1.27 -4.01
CA VAL A 253 -23.19 0.15 -3.13
C VAL A 253 -24.70 -0.04 -3.10
N VAL A 254 -25.46 1.04 -2.85
CA VAL A 254 -26.93 0.99 -2.79
C VAL A 254 -27.50 0.55 -4.14
N ALA A 255 -27.05 1.15 -5.24
CA ALA A 255 -27.49 0.77 -6.58
C ALA A 255 -27.17 -0.71 -6.91
N LYS A 256 -26.03 -1.22 -6.45
CA LYS A 256 -25.66 -2.63 -6.63
C LYS A 256 -26.46 -3.56 -5.74
N ALA A 257 -26.75 -3.17 -4.50
CA ALA A 257 -27.61 -3.92 -3.60
C ALA A 257 -29.02 -4.09 -4.19
N GLU A 258 -29.60 -3.03 -4.74
CA GLU A 258 -30.91 -3.11 -5.41
C GLU A 258 -30.93 -4.08 -6.58
N LYS A 259 -29.83 -4.12 -7.37
CA LYS A 259 -29.71 -5.07 -8.48
C LYS A 259 -29.66 -6.51 -7.97
N ILE A 260 -28.85 -6.79 -6.95
CA ILE A 260 -28.74 -8.11 -6.34
C ILE A 260 -30.11 -8.55 -5.76
N SER A 261 -30.83 -7.64 -5.10
CA SER A 261 -32.17 -7.93 -4.58
C SER A 261 -33.19 -8.22 -5.68
N LYS A 262 -33.14 -7.50 -6.81
CA LYS A 262 -34.01 -7.73 -7.98
C LYS A 262 -33.70 -9.07 -8.65
N GLU A 263 -32.42 -9.42 -8.78
CA GLU A 263 -31.97 -10.69 -9.35
C GLU A 263 -32.31 -11.88 -8.45
N ALA A 264 -32.25 -11.72 -7.13
CA ALA A 264 -32.64 -12.77 -6.18
C ALA A 264 -34.16 -12.99 -6.09
N ALA A 265 -34.96 -12.01 -6.51
CA ALA A 265 -36.42 -12.08 -6.53
C ALA A 265 -37.00 -12.60 -7.86
N ALA A 266 -36.17 -12.73 -8.90
CA ALA A 266 -36.51 -13.21 -10.23
C ALA A 266 -36.20 -14.72 -10.36
#